data_AF-A0A7V9USW1-F1
#
_entry.id   AF-A0A7V9USW1-F1
#
_cell.length_a   1.000
_cell.length_b   1.000
_cell.length_c   1.000
_cell.angle_alpha   90.00
_cell.angle_beta   90.00
_cell.angle_gamma   90.00
#
_symmetry.space_group_name_H-M   'P 1'
#
loop_
_entity.id
_entity.type
_entity.pdbx_description
1 polymer ?
#
loop_
_entity_poly.entity_id
_entity_poly.type
_entity_poly.pdbx_seq_one_letter_code
_entity_poly.pdbx_strand_id
1 'polypeptide(L)'
;MKKFATFVVLNFVLGLAVAAQTNNAPKIINGGVINGKAKSLAKPVYPAAAQAVNAEGAVSVQVIIDEAGNISSANAVSGHPLLRRAAEDAALQSKFAPTALSGQPVKVSGTIVYNFVAGANPSWFRAGQQLSNLERAWTLQNFHSAQFGKIFPPDWTAEIQQLQRLEELKQAEISADPNTGKVEEVVVEKIIVKPDGTRETVKTTESRIKKGKLDPEQIEAVQNLITGLQNRLADDETNLWDLNLGINLGRALATNPGLSYRGGRQMSAIP
;
A
#
# COMPACT_ATOMS: atom_id res chain seq x y z
N MET A 1 86.50 -8.22 -69.74
CA MET A 1 85.36 -8.58 -70.60
C MET A 1 84.22 -9.06 -69.72
N LYS A 2 83.02 -8.57 -70.02
CA LYS A 2 81.73 -8.72 -69.31
C LYS A 2 81.46 -10.14 -68.78
N LYS A 3 80.86 -10.25 -67.58
CA LYS A 3 79.76 -11.19 -67.30
C LYS A 3 79.06 -10.91 -65.95
N PHE A 4 77.82 -10.43 -66.11
CA PHE A 4 76.60 -10.65 -65.32
C PHE A 4 76.58 -10.42 -63.80
N ALA A 5 75.91 -9.32 -63.45
CA ALA A 5 75.32 -9.08 -62.14
C ALA A 5 74.13 -10.03 -61.91
N THR A 6 74.23 -10.84 -60.86
CA THR A 6 73.12 -11.65 -60.34
C THR A 6 72.50 -10.90 -59.16
N PHE A 7 71.31 -10.35 -59.37
CA PHE A 7 70.48 -9.76 -58.33
C PHE A 7 69.85 -10.88 -57.50
N VAL A 8 70.25 -11.01 -56.23
CA VAL A 8 69.52 -11.80 -55.23
C VAL A 8 68.63 -10.83 -54.46
N VAL A 9 67.32 -10.87 -54.76
CA VAL A 9 66.31 -10.12 -54.02
C VAL A 9 65.97 -10.93 -52.76
N LEU A 10 66.56 -10.55 -51.63
CA LEU A 10 66.24 -11.13 -50.32
C LEU A 10 65.07 -10.35 -49.70
N ASN A 11 63.87 -10.95 -49.74
CA ASN A 11 62.68 -10.42 -49.08
C ASN A 11 62.80 -10.60 -47.56
N PHE A 12 63.07 -9.52 -46.84
CA PHE A 12 63.10 -9.49 -45.37
C PHE A 12 61.77 -8.93 -44.86
N VAL A 13 60.82 -9.82 -44.55
CA VAL A 13 59.58 -9.46 -43.86
C VAL A 13 59.88 -9.47 -42.35
N LEU A 14 60.11 -8.29 -41.78
CA LEU A 14 60.26 -8.13 -40.33
C LEU A 14 58.86 -7.94 -39.72
N GLY A 15 58.44 -8.94 -38.94
CA GLY A 15 57.11 -9.01 -38.34
C GLY A 15 56.87 -7.93 -37.29
N LEU A 16 55.77 -7.21 -37.44
CA LEU A 16 55.12 -6.52 -36.32
C LEU A 16 54.52 -7.59 -35.40
N ALA A 17 55.13 -7.78 -34.23
CA ALA A 17 54.50 -8.47 -33.12
C ALA A 17 53.34 -7.60 -32.61
N VAL A 18 52.13 -7.88 -33.08
CA VAL A 18 50.90 -7.38 -32.46
C VAL A 18 50.74 -8.13 -31.15
N ALA A 19 51.16 -7.51 -30.04
CA ALA A 19 50.75 -7.95 -28.71
C ALA A 19 49.23 -7.76 -28.62
N ALA A 20 48.48 -8.84 -28.86
CA ALA A 20 47.05 -8.87 -28.63
C ALA A 20 46.80 -8.59 -27.15
N GLN A 21 46.32 -7.38 -26.83
CA GLN A 21 45.67 -7.10 -25.57
C GLN A 21 44.45 -8.02 -25.49
N THR A 22 44.57 -9.13 -24.76
CA THR A 22 43.41 -9.89 -24.30
C THR A 22 42.69 -9.05 -23.27
N ASN A 23 41.81 -8.18 -23.75
CA ASN A 23 40.80 -7.51 -22.94
C ASN A 23 39.84 -8.59 -22.39
N ASN A 24 40.29 -9.33 -21.38
CA ASN A 24 39.46 -10.21 -20.56
C ASN A 24 38.59 -9.35 -19.64
N ALA A 25 37.64 -8.62 -20.24
CA ALA A 25 36.50 -8.13 -19.48
C ALA A 25 35.74 -9.35 -18.94
N PRO A 26 35.44 -9.44 -17.64
CA PRO A 26 34.73 -10.58 -17.09
C PRO A 26 33.41 -10.76 -17.84
N LYS A 27 33.19 -11.95 -18.39
CA LYS A 27 32.00 -12.29 -19.18
C LYS A 27 30.77 -12.26 -18.27
N ILE A 28 30.02 -11.16 -18.30
CA ILE A 28 28.75 -11.03 -17.58
C ILE A 28 27.64 -11.68 -18.41
N ILE A 29 26.97 -12.67 -17.83
CA ILE A 29 25.83 -13.32 -18.48
C ILE A 29 24.55 -12.57 -18.10
N ASN A 30 23.73 -12.19 -19.07
CA ASN A 30 22.44 -11.56 -18.80
C ASN A 30 21.37 -12.63 -18.57
N GLY A 31 20.78 -12.64 -17.37
CA GLY A 31 19.79 -13.60 -16.90
C GLY A 31 18.33 -13.14 -16.98
N GLY A 32 18.06 -11.93 -17.47
CA GLY A 32 16.70 -11.38 -17.53
C GLY A 32 16.08 -11.20 -16.13
N VAL A 33 14.79 -11.52 -15.95
CA VAL A 33 14.14 -11.47 -14.62
C VAL A 33 14.51 -12.71 -13.82
N ILE A 34 15.14 -12.51 -12.66
CA ILE A 34 15.75 -13.60 -11.88
C ILE A 34 15.07 -13.90 -10.54
N ASN A 35 13.91 -13.29 -10.24
CA ASN A 35 13.17 -13.49 -8.98
C ASN A 35 12.99 -14.97 -8.60
N GLY A 36 12.67 -15.85 -9.55
CA GLY A 36 12.45 -17.28 -9.31
C GLY A 36 13.72 -18.11 -9.12
N LYS A 37 14.91 -17.53 -9.34
CA LYS A 37 16.22 -18.18 -9.15
C LYS A 37 16.92 -17.73 -7.86
N ALA A 38 16.29 -16.85 -7.08
CA ALA A 38 16.81 -16.39 -5.80
C ALA A 38 16.71 -17.50 -4.75
N LYS A 39 17.79 -17.71 -3.99
CA LYS A 39 17.79 -18.60 -2.83
C LYS A 39 17.11 -17.93 -1.63
N SER A 40 17.31 -16.63 -1.47
CA SER A 40 16.64 -15.81 -0.48
C SER A 40 16.44 -14.42 -1.06
N LEU A 41 15.19 -13.99 -1.14
CA LEU A 41 14.82 -12.66 -1.62
C LEU A 41 14.41 -11.83 -0.41
N ALA A 42 15.25 -10.86 -0.04
CA ALA A 42 14.95 -9.99 1.09
C ALA A 42 13.76 -9.10 0.73
N LYS A 43 12.83 -8.93 1.67
CA LYS A 43 11.65 -8.09 1.50
C LYS A 43 12.03 -6.63 1.74
N PRO A 44 11.70 -5.70 0.83
CA PRO A 44 12.01 -4.29 1.02
C PRO A 44 11.15 -3.67 2.10
N VAL A 45 11.79 -2.85 2.94
CA VAL A 45 11.10 -2.04 3.97
C VAL A 45 10.37 -0.90 3.27
N TYR A 46 9.08 -0.73 3.54
CA TYR A 46 8.28 0.33 2.92
C TYR A 46 8.61 1.69 3.57
N PRO A 47 9.15 2.68 2.84
CA PRO A 47 9.52 3.97 3.43
C PRO A 47 8.32 4.79 3.90
N ALA A 48 8.42 5.45 5.07
CA ALA A 48 7.34 6.29 5.61
C ALA A 48 6.90 7.41 4.64
N ALA A 49 7.85 8.01 3.92
CA ALA A 49 7.54 9.01 2.88
C ALA A 49 6.71 8.44 1.73
N ALA A 50 6.93 7.17 1.36
CA ALA A 50 6.14 6.49 0.34
C ALA A 50 4.75 6.09 0.85
N GLN A 51 4.63 5.72 2.13
CA GLN A 51 3.35 5.42 2.77
C GLN A 51 2.46 6.68 2.82
N ALA A 52 3.03 7.83 3.20
CA ALA A 52 2.30 9.09 3.31
C ALA A 52 1.64 9.53 1.98
N VAL A 53 2.22 9.14 0.85
CA VAL A 53 1.69 9.46 -0.49
C VAL A 53 1.03 8.28 -1.20
N ASN A 54 0.87 7.13 -0.53
CA ASN A 54 0.37 5.87 -1.10
C ASN A 54 1.11 5.48 -2.40
N ALA A 55 2.43 5.60 -2.43
CA ALA A 55 3.23 5.28 -3.62
C ALA A 55 3.32 3.78 -3.89
N GLU A 56 2.74 3.31 -4.98
CA GLU A 56 2.76 1.89 -5.39
C GLU A 56 3.38 1.64 -6.76
N GLY A 57 3.57 0.36 -7.05
CA GLY A 57 3.96 -0.16 -8.35
C GLY A 57 5.13 -1.13 -8.28
N ALA A 58 5.40 -1.75 -9.42
CA ALA A 58 6.57 -2.58 -9.61
C ALA A 58 7.83 -1.71 -9.75
N VAL A 59 8.85 -2.01 -8.95
CA VAL A 59 10.19 -1.42 -9.01
C VAL A 59 11.12 -2.49 -9.58
N SER A 60 11.71 -2.22 -10.75
CA SER A 60 12.69 -3.13 -11.36
C SER A 60 14.10 -2.69 -11.00
N VAL A 61 14.84 -3.56 -10.33
CA VAL A 61 16.20 -3.35 -9.86
C VAL A 61 17.13 -4.23 -10.67
N GLN A 62 18.05 -3.62 -11.41
CA GLN A 62 19.12 -4.35 -12.10
C GLN A 62 20.24 -4.64 -11.12
N VAL A 63 20.64 -5.91 -11.05
CA VAL A 63 21.63 -6.41 -10.10
C VAL A 63 22.75 -7.15 -10.82
N ILE A 64 23.94 -7.13 -10.25
CA ILE A 64 25.09 -7.95 -10.67
C ILE A 64 25.43 -8.91 -9.55
N ILE A 65 25.27 -10.19 -9.82
CA ILE A 65 25.57 -11.30 -8.90
C ILE A 65 27.03 -11.73 -9.11
N ASP A 66 27.74 -11.89 -8.01
CA ASP A 66 29.10 -12.41 -7.97
C ASP A 66 29.16 -13.93 -8.16
N GLU A 67 30.37 -14.45 -8.23
CA GLU A 67 30.66 -15.88 -8.38
C GLU A 67 30.19 -16.73 -7.19
N ALA A 68 29.99 -16.13 -6.02
CA ALA A 68 29.55 -16.76 -4.79
C ALA A 68 28.02 -16.68 -4.58
N GLY A 69 27.29 -15.97 -5.44
CA GLY A 69 25.85 -15.76 -5.34
C GLY A 69 25.41 -14.54 -4.51
N ASN A 70 26.33 -13.63 -4.13
CA ASN A 70 25.99 -12.35 -3.50
C ASN A 70 25.81 -11.26 -4.56
N ILE A 71 25.07 -10.21 -4.23
CA ILE A 71 24.88 -9.07 -5.12
C ILE A 71 25.98 -8.05 -4.89
N SER A 72 26.76 -7.80 -5.94
CA SER A 72 27.86 -6.83 -5.96
C SER A 72 27.39 -5.40 -6.25
N SER A 73 26.30 -5.24 -7.01
CA SER A 73 25.70 -3.94 -7.29
C SER A 73 24.20 -4.07 -7.53
N ALA A 74 23.43 -3.08 -7.09
CA ALA A 74 21.99 -2.97 -7.35
C ALA A 74 21.67 -1.53 -7.79
N ASN A 75 20.92 -1.38 -8.87
CA ASN A 75 20.45 -0.08 -9.37
C ASN A 75 18.99 -0.19 -9.82
N ALA A 76 18.12 0.64 -9.27
CA ALA A 76 16.72 0.70 -9.70
C ALA A 76 16.60 1.39 -11.07
N VAL A 77 16.12 0.63 -12.07
CA VAL A 77 15.94 1.11 -13.45
C VAL A 77 14.55 1.71 -13.65
N SER A 78 13.56 1.23 -12.89
CA SER A 78 12.17 1.70 -12.99
C SER A 78 11.44 1.67 -11.65
N GLY A 79 10.32 2.38 -11.58
CA GLY A 79 9.46 2.48 -10.39
C GLY A 79 9.51 3.85 -9.70
N HIS A 80 8.67 4.02 -8.66
CA HIS A 80 8.48 5.29 -7.97
C HIS A 80 9.76 5.74 -7.23
N PRO A 81 10.21 7.01 -7.34
CA PRO A 81 11.48 7.47 -6.74
C PRO A 81 11.61 7.16 -5.24
N LEU A 82 10.52 7.30 -4.49
CA LEU A 82 10.49 7.01 -3.05
C LEU A 82 10.67 5.52 -2.70
N LEU A 83 10.38 4.60 -3.63
CA LEU A 83 10.47 3.15 -3.41
C LEU A 83 11.80 2.55 -3.88
N ARG A 84 12.50 3.25 -4.79
CA ARG A 84 13.72 2.76 -5.43
C ARG A 84 14.80 2.40 -4.42
N ARG A 85 15.05 3.29 -3.45
CA ARG A 85 16.10 3.08 -2.46
C ARG A 85 15.84 1.85 -1.60
N ALA A 86 14.61 1.70 -1.12
CA ALA A 86 14.21 0.51 -0.35
C ALA A 86 14.35 -0.79 -1.15
N ALA A 87 14.02 -0.75 -2.44
CA ALA A 87 14.18 -1.90 -3.33
C ALA A 87 15.66 -2.24 -3.58
N GLU A 88 16.52 -1.23 -3.74
CA GLU A 88 17.97 -1.41 -3.89
C GLU A 88 18.59 -2.03 -2.63
N ASP A 89 18.27 -1.49 -1.46
CA ASP A 89 18.79 -1.99 -0.18
C ASP A 89 18.35 -3.46 0.05
N ALA A 90 17.12 -3.81 -0.31
CA ALA A 90 16.62 -5.19 -0.25
C ALA A 90 17.27 -6.10 -1.29
N ALA A 91 17.51 -5.59 -2.50
CA ALA A 91 18.22 -6.33 -3.53
C ALA A 91 19.62 -6.70 -3.03
N LEU A 92 20.37 -5.76 -2.44
CA LEU A 92 21.71 -6.00 -1.91
C LEU A 92 21.76 -7.08 -0.82
N GLN A 93 20.70 -7.22 -0.04
CA GLN A 93 20.59 -8.24 1.01
C GLN A 93 20.14 -9.62 0.49
N SER A 94 19.72 -9.70 -0.77
CA SER A 94 19.23 -10.93 -1.38
C SER A 94 20.39 -11.85 -1.81
N LYS A 95 20.15 -13.17 -1.75
CA LYS A 95 21.13 -14.20 -2.07
C LYS A 95 20.66 -15.10 -3.20
N PHE A 96 21.57 -15.39 -4.12
CA PHE A 96 21.33 -16.19 -5.32
C PHE A 96 22.18 -17.47 -5.31
N ALA A 97 21.79 -18.44 -6.13
CA ALA A 97 22.60 -19.62 -6.34
C ALA A 97 23.85 -19.25 -7.17
N PRO A 98 25.06 -19.73 -6.79
CA PRO A 98 26.26 -19.58 -7.60
C PRO A 98 26.01 -20.12 -9.00
N THR A 99 26.30 -19.33 -10.03
CA THR A 99 26.14 -19.77 -11.42
C THR A 99 27.51 -20.06 -12.01
N ALA A 100 27.70 -21.28 -12.49
CA ALA A 100 28.90 -21.68 -13.21
C ALA A 100 28.56 -21.98 -14.67
N LEU A 101 29.34 -21.42 -15.60
CA LEU A 101 29.25 -21.74 -17.01
C LEU A 101 30.47 -22.59 -17.38
N SER A 102 30.25 -23.80 -17.91
CA SER A 102 31.33 -24.73 -18.28
C SER A 102 32.32 -25.04 -17.14
N GLY A 103 31.83 -25.09 -15.90
CA GLY A 103 32.64 -25.38 -14.71
C GLY A 103 33.42 -24.18 -14.15
N GLN A 104 33.35 -23.00 -14.78
CA GLN A 104 33.94 -21.77 -14.26
C GLN A 104 32.85 -20.88 -13.64
N PRO A 105 33.08 -20.32 -12.44
CA PRO A 105 32.15 -19.39 -11.85
C PRO A 105 32.13 -18.09 -12.66
N VAL A 106 30.93 -17.54 -12.88
CA VAL A 106 30.73 -16.37 -13.75
C VAL A 106 29.83 -15.35 -13.07
N LYS A 107 30.07 -14.07 -13.36
CA LYS A 107 29.19 -12.98 -12.93
C LYS A 107 27.92 -12.97 -13.76
N VAL A 108 26.79 -12.75 -13.11
CA VAL A 108 25.47 -12.73 -13.76
C VAL A 108 24.81 -11.39 -13.54
N SER A 109 24.41 -10.72 -14.62
CA SER A 109 23.52 -9.56 -14.56
C SER A 109 22.08 -10.06 -14.62
N GLY A 110 21.20 -9.54 -13.78
CA GLY A 110 19.77 -9.83 -13.87
C GLY A 110 18.93 -8.68 -13.33
N THR A 111 17.62 -8.82 -13.43
CA THR A 111 16.64 -7.86 -12.95
C THR A 111 15.78 -8.52 -11.88
N ILE A 112 15.68 -7.88 -10.72
CA ILE A 112 14.75 -8.23 -9.65
C ILE A 112 13.56 -7.27 -9.73
N VAL A 113 12.34 -7.80 -9.77
CA VAL A 113 11.13 -6.99 -9.75
C VAL A 113 10.50 -7.06 -8.36
N TYR A 114 10.46 -5.93 -7.66
CA TYR A 114 9.76 -5.79 -6.38
C TYR A 114 8.40 -5.15 -6.62
N ASN A 115 7.33 -5.84 -6.26
CA ASN A 115 5.99 -5.27 -6.34
C ASN A 115 5.64 -4.58 -5.03
N PHE A 116 5.63 -3.25 -5.02
CA PHE A 116 5.14 -2.48 -3.88
C PHE A 116 3.66 -2.20 -4.09
N VAL A 117 2.84 -2.74 -3.22
CA VAL A 117 1.40 -2.48 -3.21
C VAL A 117 1.12 -1.42 -2.14
N ALA A 118 0.65 -0.23 -2.52
CA ALA A 118 0.20 0.80 -1.57
C ALA A 118 -1.22 0.51 -1.08
N GLY A 119 -1.76 -0.67 -1.38
CA GLY A 119 -3.13 -1.02 -1.03
C GLY A 119 -3.40 -2.52 -0.87
N ALA A 120 -2.42 -3.36 -0.51
CA ALA A 120 -2.67 -4.78 -0.32
C ALA A 120 -1.94 -5.43 0.87
N ASN A 121 -1.83 -4.69 1.97
CA ASN A 121 -2.26 -5.27 3.24
C ASN A 121 -3.56 -4.53 3.58
N PRO A 122 -4.63 -5.21 4.01
CA PRO A 122 -5.72 -4.49 4.66
C PRO A 122 -5.15 -3.75 5.85
N SER A 123 -4.85 -2.46 5.65
CA SER A 123 -4.09 -1.67 6.60
C SER A 123 -4.88 -1.63 7.89
N TRP A 124 -4.27 -2.12 8.96
CA TRP A 124 -4.82 -1.97 10.31
C TRP A 124 -5.18 -0.51 10.61
N PHE A 125 -4.52 0.45 9.95
CA PHE A 125 -4.92 1.85 9.87
C PHE A 125 -6.37 2.08 9.40
N ARG A 126 -6.75 1.59 8.22
CA ARG A 126 -8.13 1.71 7.72
C ARG A 126 -9.11 0.94 8.61
N ALA A 127 -8.70 -0.22 9.12
CA ALA A 127 -9.51 -0.97 10.07
C ALA A 127 -9.79 -0.14 11.33
N GLY A 128 -8.76 0.49 11.89
CA GLY A 128 -8.86 1.38 13.05
C GLY A 128 -9.74 2.60 12.79
N GLN A 129 -9.62 3.23 11.61
CA GLN A 129 -10.52 4.32 11.22
C GLN A 129 -11.98 3.85 11.16
N GLN A 130 -12.24 2.71 10.51
CA GLN A 130 -13.59 2.16 10.43
C GLN A 130 -14.15 1.87 11.82
N LEU A 131 -13.42 1.19 12.70
CA LEU A 131 -13.86 0.89 14.06
C LEU A 131 -14.15 2.15 14.88
N SER A 132 -13.28 3.17 14.81
CA SER A 132 -13.53 4.44 15.52
C SER A 132 -14.74 5.20 15.00
N ASN A 133 -15.03 5.09 13.70
CA ASN A 133 -16.25 5.67 13.12
C ASN A 133 -17.50 4.94 13.63
N LEU A 134 -17.43 3.63 13.87
CA LEU A 134 -18.56 2.85 14.41
C LEU A 134 -18.87 3.20 15.86
N GLU A 135 -17.85 3.40 16.71
CA GLU A 135 -18.05 3.84 18.11
C GLU A 135 -18.89 5.11 18.23
N ARG A 136 -18.92 5.92 17.15
CA ARG A 136 -19.60 7.22 17.09
C ARG A 136 -20.71 7.25 16.05
N ALA A 137 -20.97 6.14 15.38
CA ALA A 137 -22.04 6.05 14.41
C ALA A 137 -23.39 6.12 15.14
N TRP A 138 -24.41 6.47 14.38
CA TRP A 138 -25.80 6.46 14.81
C TRP A 138 -26.51 5.17 14.32
N THR A 139 -25.78 4.30 13.60
CA THR A 139 -26.27 3.04 13.04
C THR A 139 -25.11 2.11 12.69
N LEU A 140 -25.30 0.80 12.81
CA LEU A 140 -24.37 -0.22 12.32
C LEU A 140 -24.53 -0.55 10.82
N GLN A 141 -25.55 -0.01 10.15
CA GLN A 141 -25.90 -0.41 8.77
C GLN A 141 -24.77 -0.17 7.75
N ASN A 142 -23.94 0.84 7.97
CA ASN A 142 -22.82 1.16 7.07
C ASN A 142 -21.58 0.27 7.29
N PHE A 143 -21.61 -0.60 8.31
CA PHE A 143 -20.53 -1.53 8.59
C PHE A 143 -20.63 -2.80 7.75
N HIS A 144 -19.52 -3.12 7.07
CA HIS A 144 -19.40 -4.30 6.22
C HIS A 144 -18.51 -5.36 6.89
N SER A 145 -19.07 -6.09 7.84
CA SER A 145 -18.41 -7.14 8.63
C SER A 145 -17.66 -8.17 7.77
N ALA A 146 -18.25 -8.63 6.66
CA ALA A 146 -17.64 -9.61 5.75
C ALA A 146 -16.41 -9.08 4.99
N GLN A 147 -16.38 -7.78 4.66
CA GLN A 147 -15.19 -7.15 4.07
C GLN A 147 -14.10 -6.96 5.14
N PHE A 148 -14.51 -6.59 6.36
CA PHE A 148 -13.63 -6.41 7.50
C PHE A 148 -12.99 -7.72 7.99
N GLY A 149 -13.72 -8.84 7.94
CA GLY A 149 -13.19 -10.15 8.35
C GLY A 149 -12.08 -10.68 7.44
N LYS A 150 -11.98 -10.21 6.19
CA LYS A 150 -10.89 -10.61 5.26
C LYS A 150 -9.51 -10.12 5.70
N ILE A 151 -9.46 -9.19 6.64
CA ILE A 151 -8.24 -8.64 7.24
C ILE A 151 -7.62 -9.66 8.21
N PHE A 152 -8.44 -10.54 8.78
CA PHE A 152 -8.04 -11.39 9.88
C PHE A 152 -7.42 -12.70 9.37
N PRO A 153 -6.32 -13.17 9.99
CA PRO A 153 -5.89 -14.55 9.86
C PRO A 153 -7.03 -15.53 10.21
N PRO A 154 -7.14 -16.67 9.51
CA PRO A 154 -8.24 -17.61 9.71
C PRO A 154 -8.26 -18.26 11.11
N ASP A 155 -7.14 -18.22 11.83
CA ASP A 155 -6.98 -18.72 13.20
C ASP A 155 -7.49 -17.74 14.29
N TRP A 156 -7.89 -16.51 13.91
CA TRP A 156 -8.42 -15.50 14.83
C TRP A 156 -9.91 -15.69 15.09
N THR A 157 -10.26 -16.85 15.65
CA THR A 157 -11.65 -17.30 15.85
C THR A 157 -12.45 -16.38 16.76
N ALA A 158 -11.83 -15.82 17.81
CA ALA A 158 -12.50 -14.92 18.75
C ALA A 158 -12.91 -13.60 18.07
N GLU A 159 -12.02 -13.00 17.29
CA GLU A 159 -12.26 -11.75 16.58
C GLU A 159 -13.29 -11.95 15.45
N ILE A 160 -13.25 -13.10 14.78
CA ILE A 160 -14.28 -13.49 13.80
C ILE A 160 -15.65 -13.64 14.48
N GLN A 161 -15.72 -14.24 15.67
CA GLN A 161 -16.96 -14.36 16.43
C GLN A 161 -17.50 -12.99 16.87
N GLN A 162 -16.62 -12.06 17.26
CA GLN A 162 -17.01 -10.68 17.58
C GLN A 162 -17.59 -9.95 16.35
N LEU A 163 -17.04 -10.17 15.15
CA LEU A 163 -17.62 -9.63 13.91
C LEU A 163 -19.00 -10.20 13.62
N GLN A 164 -19.20 -11.50 13.88
CA GLN A 164 -20.51 -12.12 13.74
C GLN A 164 -21.50 -11.52 14.74
N ARG A 165 -21.08 -11.24 15.99
CA ARG A 165 -21.92 -10.56 16.97
C ARG A 165 -22.34 -9.15 16.50
N LEU A 166 -21.41 -8.39 15.93
CA LEU A 166 -21.73 -7.07 15.35
C LEU A 166 -22.74 -7.19 14.18
N GLU A 167 -22.63 -8.25 13.38
CA GLU A 167 -23.59 -8.52 12.31
C GLU A 167 -24.98 -8.84 12.87
N GLU A 168 -25.08 -9.67 13.91
CA GLU A 168 -26.34 -9.96 14.61
C GLU A 168 -26.99 -8.68 15.16
N LEU A 169 -26.20 -7.83 15.81
CA LEU A 169 -26.67 -6.55 16.35
C LEU A 169 -27.13 -5.60 15.25
N LYS A 170 -26.46 -5.60 14.09
CA LYS A 170 -26.90 -4.85 12.92
C LYS A 170 -28.24 -5.37 12.39
N GLN A 171 -28.42 -6.68 12.31
CA GLN A 171 -29.70 -7.27 11.87
C GLN A 171 -30.82 -6.96 12.87
N ALA A 172 -30.54 -6.99 14.17
CA ALA A 172 -31.49 -6.59 15.21
C ALA A 172 -31.92 -5.12 15.06
N GLU A 173 -30.97 -4.21 14.84
CA GLU A 173 -31.24 -2.78 14.59
C GLU A 173 -32.15 -2.57 13.37
N ILE A 174 -31.83 -3.22 12.25
CA ILE A 174 -32.64 -3.16 11.01
C ILE A 174 -34.06 -3.68 11.26
N SER A 175 -34.20 -4.75 12.05
CA SER A 175 -35.50 -5.33 12.37
C SER A 175 -36.37 -4.43 13.26
N ALA A 176 -35.74 -3.69 14.19
CA ALA A 176 -36.43 -2.78 15.10
C ALA A 176 -36.90 -1.51 14.38
N ASP A 177 -36.06 -0.95 13.51
CA ASP A 177 -36.40 0.23 12.72
C ASP A 177 -35.66 0.26 11.38
N PRO A 178 -36.32 -0.17 10.28
CA PRO A 178 -35.73 -0.21 8.94
C PRO A 178 -35.38 1.16 8.35
N ASN A 179 -35.81 2.25 9.00
CA ASN A 179 -35.56 3.63 8.58
C ASN A 179 -34.47 4.32 9.43
N THR A 180 -33.95 3.67 10.48
CA THR A 180 -32.66 4.05 11.05
C THR A 180 -31.62 4.02 9.93
N GLY A 181 -30.73 4.99 9.87
CA GLY A 181 -29.83 5.10 8.71
C GLY A 181 -30.35 5.98 7.56
N LYS A 182 -31.65 6.31 7.51
CA LYS A 182 -32.27 6.97 6.33
C LYS A 182 -32.62 8.43 6.56
N VAL A 183 -32.72 9.15 5.44
CA VAL A 183 -33.23 10.52 5.39
C VAL A 183 -34.76 10.46 5.48
N GLU A 184 -35.29 11.07 6.55
CA GLU A 184 -36.70 11.29 6.77
C GLU A 184 -37.05 12.74 6.42
N GLU A 185 -38.12 12.94 5.66
CA GLU A 185 -38.67 14.28 5.43
C GLU A 185 -39.56 14.67 6.59
N VAL A 186 -39.10 15.63 7.40
CA VAL A 186 -39.83 16.12 8.56
C VAL A 186 -40.43 17.48 8.20
N VAL A 187 -41.76 17.59 8.30
CA VAL A 187 -42.44 18.87 8.20
C VAL A 187 -42.20 19.65 9.49
N VAL A 188 -41.42 20.71 9.40
CA VAL A 188 -41.17 21.64 10.51
C VAL A 188 -41.92 22.94 10.30
N GLU A 189 -42.52 23.42 11.38
CA GLU A 189 -43.09 24.75 11.45
C GLU A 189 -42.00 25.75 11.79
N LYS A 190 -41.67 26.61 10.84
CA LYS A 190 -40.69 27.68 11.01
C LYS A 190 -41.40 29.01 11.13
N ILE A 191 -41.08 29.77 12.16
CA ILE A 191 -41.57 31.14 12.32
C ILE A 191 -40.70 32.04 11.42
N ILE A 192 -41.34 32.70 10.46
CA ILE A 192 -40.75 33.73 9.62
C ILE A 192 -41.26 35.08 10.11
N VAL A 193 -40.34 36.02 10.36
CA VAL A 193 -40.69 37.40 10.69
C VAL A 193 -40.69 38.20 9.40
N LYS A 194 -41.84 38.78 9.04
CA LYS A 194 -42.00 39.62 7.87
C LYS A 194 -41.35 41.00 8.08
N PRO A 195 -41.05 41.74 7.00
CA PRO A 195 -40.48 43.09 7.09
C PRO A 195 -41.34 44.09 7.88
N ASP A 196 -42.65 43.85 7.96
CA ASP A 196 -43.61 44.63 8.74
C ASP A 196 -43.64 44.25 10.24
N GLY A 197 -42.77 43.33 10.68
CA GLY A 197 -42.68 42.84 12.05
C GLY A 197 -43.66 41.74 12.42
N THR A 198 -44.57 41.35 11.52
CA THR A 198 -45.52 40.27 11.77
C THR A 198 -44.84 38.90 11.71
N ARG A 199 -45.33 37.94 12.52
CA ARG A 199 -44.82 36.57 12.56
C ARG A 199 -45.76 35.66 11.78
N GLU A 200 -45.23 34.95 10.81
CA GLU A 200 -45.95 33.92 10.05
C GLU A 200 -45.31 32.55 10.31
N THR A 201 -46.13 31.56 10.64
CA THR A 201 -45.68 30.17 10.74
C THR A 201 -45.74 29.53 9.37
N VAL A 202 -44.59 29.18 8.81
CA VAL A 202 -44.49 28.48 7.52
C VAL A 202 -44.08 27.04 7.75
N LYS A 203 -44.88 26.10 7.25
CA LYS A 203 -44.54 24.68 7.20
C LYS A 203 -43.51 24.46 6.09
N THR A 204 -42.33 23.98 6.47
CA THR A 204 -41.25 23.63 5.55
C THR A 204 -40.90 22.16 5.73
N THR A 205 -40.71 21.44 4.63
CA THR A 205 -40.20 20.07 4.68
C THR A 205 -38.68 20.12 4.75
N GLU A 206 -38.11 19.61 5.84
CA GLU A 206 -36.65 19.45 6.01
C GLU A 206 -36.27 17.97 5.91
N SER A 207 -35.27 17.66 5.10
CA SER A 207 -34.61 16.35 5.11
C SER A 207 -33.77 16.22 6.39
N ARG A 208 -34.18 15.34 7.31
CA ARG A 208 -33.42 15.01 8.53
C ARG A 208 -33.01 13.56 8.51
N ILE A 209 -31.79 13.28 8.91
CA ILE A 209 -31.34 11.91 9.13
C ILE A 209 -31.97 11.40 10.43
N LYS A 210 -32.68 10.26 10.37
CA LYS A 210 -33.23 9.63 11.57
C LYS A 210 -32.08 9.09 12.42
N LYS A 211 -31.72 9.83 13.48
CA LYS A 211 -30.63 9.44 14.40
C LYS A 211 -31.07 8.21 15.21
N GLY A 212 -30.47 7.06 14.93
CA GLY A 212 -30.35 5.99 15.93
C GLY A 212 -29.28 6.40 16.94
N LYS A 213 -29.44 6.03 18.21
CA LYS A 213 -28.32 6.04 19.14
C LYS A 213 -27.82 4.61 19.16
N LEU A 214 -26.52 4.39 18.88
CA LEU A 214 -25.94 3.07 19.08
C LEU A 214 -26.23 2.64 20.53
N ASP A 215 -26.86 1.47 20.70
CA ASP A 215 -27.19 0.96 22.02
C ASP A 215 -25.89 0.63 22.79
N PRO A 216 -25.90 0.67 24.14
CA PRO A 216 -24.72 0.38 24.94
C PRO A 216 -24.03 -0.94 24.57
N GLU A 217 -24.83 -1.97 24.24
CA GLU A 217 -24.33 -3.28 23.79
C GLU A 217 -23.59 -3.20 22.44
N GLN A 218 -24.07 -2.37 21.51
CA GLN A 218 -23.40 -2.16 20.21
C GLN A 218 -22.05 -1.46 20.39
N ILE A 219 -21.99 -0.47 21.27
CA ILE A 219 -20.74 0.24 21.61
C ILE A 219 -19.76 -0.72 22.26
N GLU A 220 -20.22 -1.50 23.23
CA GLU A 220 -19.40 -2.49 23.93
C GLU A 220 -18.85 -3.55 22.97
N ALA A 221 -19.66 -4.05 22.03
CA ALA A 221 -19.21 -5.01 21.02
C ALA A 221 -18.08 -4.45 20.14
N VAL A 222 -18.17 -3.18 19.74
CA VAL A 222 -17.09 -2.50 18.97
C VAL A 222 -15.83 -2.34 19.83
N GLN A 223 -15.96 -1.95 21.10
CA GLN A 223 -14.83 -1.77 22.02
C GLN A 223 -14.12 -3.10 22.33
N ASN A 224 -14.89 -4.18 22.51
CA ASN A 224 -14.36 -5.52 22.70
C ASN A 224 -13.59 -6.01 21.48
N LEU A 225 -14.06 -5.69 20.27
CA LEU A 225 -13.34 -5.98 19.03
C LEU A 225 -12.03 -5.17 18.95
N ILE A 226 -12.06 -3.87 19.21
CA ILE A 226 -10.84 -3.03 19.23
C ILE A 226 -9.82 -3.61 20.20
N THR A 227 -10.24 -3.94 21.42
CA THR A 227 -9.36 -4.47 22.47
C THR A 227 -8.78 -5.83 22.08
N GLY A 228 -9.60 -6.73 21.52
CA GLY A 228 -9.15 -8.02 21.01
C GLY A 228 -8.06 -7.86 19.94
N LEU A 229 -8.29 -6.96 18.98
CA LEU A 229 -7.33 -6.67 17.92
C LEU A 229 -6.02 -6.09 18.45
N GLN A 230 -6.08 -5.15 19.40
CA GLN A 230 -4.88 -4.59 20.03
C GLN A 230 -4.06 -5.68 20.75
N ASN A 231 -4.73 -6.59 21.45
CA ASN A 231 -4.05 -7.70 22.12
C ASN A 231 -3.41 -8.68 21.13
N ARG A 232 -4.09 -9.00 20.02
CA ARG A 232 -3.55 -9.87 18.96
C ARG A 232 -2.33 -9.28 18.27
N LEU A 233 -2.33 -7.97 18.11
CA LEU A 233 -1.26 -7.23 17.46
C LEU A 233 -0.16 -6.81 18.44
N ALA A 234 -0.24 -7.17 19.72
CA ALA A 234 0.75 -6.78 20.73
C ALA A 234 2.20 -7.14 20.34
N ASP A 235 2.38 -8.29 19.67
CA ASP A 235 3.70 -8.77 19.21
C ASP A 235 4.09 -8.24 17.82
N ASP A 236 3.20 -7.49 17.15
CA ASP A 236 3.41 -6.90 15.83
C ASP A 236 3.32 -5.37 15.94
N GLU A 237 4.43 -4.75 16.35
CA GLU A 237 4.51 -3.30 16.60
C GLU A 237 4.06 -2.47 15.39
N THR A 238 4.31 -2.92 14.16
CA THR A 238 3.93 -2.19 12.94
C THR A 238 2.41 -2.17 12.80
N ASN A 239 1.78 -3.33 12.88
CA ASN A 239 0.34 -3.45 12.73
C ASN A 239 -0.43 -2.84 13.90
N LEU A 240 0.09 -2.95 15.12
CA LEU A 240 -0.49 -2.30 16.31
C LEU A 240 -0.43 -0.77 16.20
N TRP A 241 0.71 -0.23 15.74
CA TRP A 241 0.86 1.21 15.53
C TRP A 241 -0.13 1.72 14.48
N ASP A 242 -0.25 1.02 13.36
CA ASP A 242 -1.22 1.33 12.30
C ASP A 242 -2.67 1.32 12.83
N LEU A 243 -3.07 0.26 13.55
CA LEU A 243 -4.39 0.16 14.17
C LEU A 243 -4.70 1.38 15.05
N ASN A 244 -3.79 1.67 15.98
CA ASN A 244 -3.96 2.75 16.95
C ASN A 244 -3.94 4.13 16.29
N LEU A 245 -3.11 4.35 15.28
CA LEU A 245 -3.11 5.59 14.52
C LEU A 245 -4.45 5.79 13.81
N GLY A 246 -4.97 4.75 13.16
CA GLY A 246 -6.28 4.78 12.52
C GLY A 246 -7.41 5.16 13.48
N ILE A 247 -7.43 4.52 14.66
CA ILE A 247 -8.41 4.80 15.71
C ILE A 247 -8.31 6.25 16.19
N ASN A 248 -7.10 6.72 16.51
CA ASN A 248 -6.89 8.06 17.04
C ASN A 248 -7.23 9.15 16.01
N LEU A 249 -6.88 8.95 14.74
CA LEU A 249 -7.23 9.89 13.68
C LEU A 249 -8.74 9.94 13.44
N GLY A 250 -9.44 8.81 13.41
CA GLY A 250 -10.89 8.80 13.26
C GLY A 250 -11.58 9.53 14.42
N ARG A 251 -11.10 9.35 15.66
CA ARG A 251 -11.57 10.10 16.83
C ARG A 251 -11.30 11.61 16.72
N ALA A 252 -10.12 12.00 16.23
CA ALA A 252 -9.72 13.41 16.09
C ALA A 252 -10.44 14.15 14.94
N LEU A 253 -10.73 13.47 13.83
CA LEU A 253 -11.48 14.07 12.72
C LEU A 253 -12.96 14.28 13.07
N ALA A 254 -13.52 13.42 13.93
CA ALA A 254 -14.90 13.54 14.37
C ALA A 254 -15.15 14.69 15.36
N THR A 255 -14.11 15.23 16.01
CA THR A 255 -14.21 16.40 16.89
C THR A 255 -14.13 17.74 16.15
N ASN A 256 -13.87 17.74 14.84
CA ASN A 256 -13.81 18.96 14.03
C ASN A 256 -14.79 18.91 12.84
N PRO A 257 -16.09 19.17 13.05
CA PRO A 257 -17.13 19.06 12.00
C PRO A 257 -16.95 20.03 10.81
N GLY A 258 -16.00 20.98 10.89
CA GLY A 258 -15.72 21.97 9.84
C GLY A 258 -15.02 21.45 8.57
N LEU A 259 -14.56 20.19 8.55
CA LEU A 259 -13.87 19.61 7.38
C LEU A 259 -14.71 18.57 6.61
N SER A 260 -16.00 18.41 6.96
CA SER A 260 -16.93 17.70 6.08
C SER A 260 -17.08 18.49 4.76
N TYR A 261 -16.62 17.86 3.68
CA TYR A 261 -16.70 18.34 2.31
C TYR A 261 -18.11 18.85 1.99
N ARG A 262 -18.29 20.19 1.95
CA ARG A 262 -19.52 20.86 1.50
C ARG A 262 -19.58 20.82 -0.02
N GLY A 263 -19.67 19.62 -0.59
CA GLY A 263 -19.97 19.42 -1.99
C GLY A 263 -21.39 19.87 -2.29
N GLY A 264 -21.55 20.86 -3.17
CA GLY A 264 -22.83 21.17 -3.80
C GLY A 264 -23.67 22.26 -3.13
N ARG A 265 -23.15 23.49 -3.05
CA ARG A 265 -24.00 24.66 -3.30
C ARG A 265 -23.46 25.36 -4.54
N GLN A 266 -24.07 25.06 -5.70
CA GLN A 266 -24.04 26.02 -6.79
C GLN A 266 -24.62 27.33 -6.24
N MET A 267 -23.77 28.33 -6.08
CA MET A 267 -24.24 29.71 -6.02
C MET A 267 -24.79 30.02 -7.40
N SER A 268 -26.10 29.88 -7.55
CA SER A 268 -26.84 30.56 -8.62
C SER A 268 -26.64 32.05 -8.41
N ALA A 269 -26.06 32.73 -9.39
CA ALA A 269 -26.10 34.17 -9.49
C ALA A 269 -27.58 34.58 -9.63
N ILE A 270 -28.01 35.50 -8.77
CA ILE A 270 -29.33 36.16 -8.85
C ILE A 270 -29.03 37.58 -9.39
N PRO A 271 -29.87 38.11 -10.30
CA PRO A 271 -29.46 38.95 -11.44
C PRO A 271 -28.99 40.37 -11.11
#